data_AF-A0A4W5LV11-F1
#
_entry.id   AF-A0A4W5LV11-F1
#
_cell.length_a   1.000
_cell.length_b   1.000
_cell.length_c   1.000
_cell.angle_alpha   90.00
_cell.angle_beta   90.00
_cell.angle_gamma   90.00
#
_symmetry.space_group_name_H-M   'P 1'
#
loop_
_entity.id
_entity.type
_entity.pdbx_description
1 polymer ?
#
loop_
_entity_poly.entity_id
_entity_poly.type
_entity_poly.pdbx_seq_one_letter_code
_entity_poly.pdbx_strand_id
1 'polypeptide(L)'
;TICLVDQWSGSSRFPKLLLLCLSRSFSLLNANKINCLRVNTFQDLQSLSLLSLYDNKLQTISKGLFAPLRSIKTLHLAQNPFMCDCHLKWLADYLFDNPIETSGARCSHPRRLANKRISQVKGKKFRCAGRHRPTHTHTHTHTHTHTH
;
A
#
# COMPACT_ATOMS: atom_id res chain seq x y z
N THR A 1 16.15 6.91 -3.53
CA THR A 1 14.79 6.41 -3.26
C THR A 1 14.02 7.53 -2.58
N ILE A 2 13.15 8.25 -3.29
CA ILE A 2 12.36 9.37 -2.73
C ILE A 2 11.11 8.81 -2.05
N CYS A 3 11.11 8.83 -0.71
CA CYS A 3 9.90 8.76 0.07
C CYS A 3 9.29 10.16 0.16
N LEU A 4 7.95 10.28 0.15
CA LEU A 4 7.29 11.59 0.31
C LEU A 4 7.69 12.32 1.62
N VAL A 5 8.31 11.60 2.56
CA VAL A 5 8.86 12.13 3.82
C VAL A 5 10.37 12.43 3.80
N ASP A 6 11.14 11.90 2.85
CA ASP A 6 12.59 12.14 2.79
C ASP A 6 12.92 13.47 2.09
N GLN A 7 11.94 14.09 1.43
CA GLN A 7 12.00 15.51 1.03
C GLN A 7 11.69 16.49 2.18
N TRP A 8 11.33 15.98 3.36
CA TRP A 8 10.75 16.77 4.46
C TRP A 8 11.68 16.97 5.67
N SER A 9 12.97 16.62 5.59
CA SER A 9 13.89 16.79 6.73
C SER A 9 14.41 18.21 6.93
N GLY A 10 13.77 19.27 6.41
CA GLY A 10 14.33 20.62 6.60
C GLY A 10 13.59 21.85 6.07
N SER A 11 12.29 21.82 5.72
CA SER A 11 11.63 23.03 5.19
C SER A 11 10.27 23.32 5.83
N SER A 12 10.26 24.27 6.77
CA SER A 12 9.08 24.87 7.42
C SER A 12 8.19 25.70 6.49
N ARG A 13 8.53 25.78 5.19
CA ARG A 13 7.80 26.56 4.17
C ARG A 13 6.96 25.69 3.21
N PHE A 14 7.20 24.37 3.20
CA PHE A 14 6.51 23.43 2.31
C PHE A 14 5.12 22.92 2.77
N PRO A 15 4.71 22.96 4.06
CA PRO A 15 3.33 22.63 4.43
C PRO A 15 2.34 23.54 3.70
N LYS A 16 2.71 24.81 3.48
CA LYS A 16 1.85 25.81 2.82
C LYS A 16 1.73 25.59 1.31
N LEU A 17 2.78 25.12 0.64
CA LEU A 17 2.76 24.93 -0.83
C LEU A 17 2.03 23.63 -1.21
N LEU A 18 2.17 22.57 -0.40
CA LEU A 18 1.34 21.37 -0.53
C LEU A 18 -0.11 21.69 -0.14
N LEU A 19 -0.37 22.47 0.93
CA LEU A 19 -1.73 22.97 1.22
C LEU A 19 -2.30 23.83 0.08
N LEU A 20 -1.50 24.62 -0.63
CA LEU A 20 -1.96 25.41 -1.79
C LEU A 20 -2.25 24.54 -3.02
N CYS A 21 -1.56 23.40 -3.19
CA CYS A 21 -1.94 22.39 -4.19
C CYS A 21 -3.11 21.50 -3.73
N LEU A 22 -3.32 21.36 -2.42
CA LEU A 22 -4.38 20.55 -1.80
C LEU A 22 -5.67 21.35 -1.52
N SER A 23 -5.63 22.68 -1.54
CA SER A 23 -6.78 23.56 -1.28
C SER A 23 -7.76 23.64 -2.45
N ARG A 24 -7.39 23.09 -3.61
CA ARG A 24 -8.17 23.17 -4.84
C ARG A 24 -8.60 21.80 -5.33
N SER A 25 -9.34 21.06 -4.51
CA SER A 25 -10.20 19.90 -4.86
C SER A 25 -9.61 18.78 -5.75
N PHE A 26 -8.31 18.78 -6.04
CA PHE A 26 -7.69 17.96 -7.08
C PHE A 26 -6.20 17.79 -6.77
N SER A 27 -5.81 16.74 -6.05
CA SER A 27 -4.39 16.47 -5.78
C SER A 27 -3.75 15.75 -6.96
N LEU A 28 -2.84 16.44 -7.68
CA LEU A 28 -2.03 15.93 -8.78
C LEU A 28 -0.60 15.65 -8.29
N LEU A 29 -0.32 14.42 -7.84
CA LEU A 29 1.05 13.93 -7.58
C LEU A 29 1.53 12.99 -8.71
N ASN A 30 1.04 13.19 -9.93
CA ASN A 30 1.39 12.37 -11.09
C ASN A 30 2.87 12.53 -11.49
N ALA A 31 3.47 11.46 -12.02
CA ALA A 31 4.83 11.46 -12.60
C ALA A 31 5.98 11.82 -11.63
N ASN A 32 5.79 11.60 -10.32
CA ASN A 32 6.89 11.72 -9.35
C ASN A 32 7.59 10.36 -9.15
N LYS A 33 8.89 10.35 -8.85
CA LYS A 33 9.66 9.11 -8.58
C LYS A 33 9.39 8.56 -7.16
N ILE A 34 8.17 8.71 -6.65
CA ILE A 34 7.79 8.34 -5.29
C ILE A 34 7.71 6.82 -5.19
N ASN A 35 8.41 6.25 -4.22
CA ASN A 35 8.43 4.80 -3.94
C ASN A 35 7.82 4.44 -2.59
N CYS A 36 7.59 5.42 -1.70
CA CYS A 36 7.06 5.17 -0.37
C CYS A 36 6.25 6.35 0.18
N LEU A 37 5.18 6.02 0.92
CA LEU A 37 4.22 6.94 1.56
C LEU A 37 4.14 6.59 3.05
N ARG A 38 4.28 7.58 3.96
CA ARG A 38 4.07 7.35 5.40
C ARG A 38 2.59 7.49 5.73
N VAL A 39 2.14 6.70 6.71
CA VAL A 39 0.72 6.58 7.11
C VAL A 39 0.09 7.93 7.48
N ASN A 40 0.87 8.87 8.00
CA ASN A 40 0.37 10.17 8.46
C ASN A 40 0.41 11.27 7.39
N THR A 41 0.82 10.95 6.16
CA THR A 41 0.96 11.96 5.07
C THR A 41 -0.36 12.68 4.77
N PHE A 42 -1.52 12.06 5.02
CA PHE A 42 -2.83 12.63 4.71
C PHE A 42 -3.71 12.89 5.93
N GLN A 43 -3.14 12.97 7.13
CA GLN A 43 -3.88 13.04 8.40
C GLN A 43 -4.86 14.21 8.47
N ASP A 44 -4.53 15.34 7.85
CA ASP A 44 -5.34 16.58 7.91
C ASP A 44 -6.24 16.79 6.67
N LEU A 45 -6.26 15.85 5.71
CA LEU A 45 -6.93 16.02 4.41
C LEU A 45 -8.30 15.34 4.33
N GLN A 46 -9.15 15.60 5.31
CA GLN A 46 -10.46 14.93 5.44
C GLN A 46 -11.45 15.27 4.32
N SER A 47 -11.30 16.46 3.71
CA SER A 47 -12.14 16.97 2.62
C SER A 47 -11.66 16.59 1.22
N LEU A 48 -10.54 15.86 1.11
CA LEU A 48 -9.97 15.51 -0.20
C LEU A 48 -10.88 14.52 -0.94
N SER A 49 -11.39 14.93 -2.10
CA SER A 49 -12.27 14.12 -2.94
C SER A 49 -11.52 13.32 -4.01
N LEU A 50 -10.35 13.80 -4.44
CA LEU A 50 -9.53 13.17 -5.47
C LEU A 50 -8.06 13.17 -5.06
N LEU A 51 -7.46 11.98 -5.05
CA LEU A 51 -6.03 11.78 -4.88
C LEU A 51 -5.47 11.06 -6.11
N SER A 52 -4.57 11.72 -6.83
CA SER A 52 -3.88 11.13 -7.97
C SER A 52 -2.43 10.80 -7.62
N LEU A 53 -2.11 9.51 -7.59
CA LEU A 53 -0.75 8.95 -7.50
C LEU A 53 -0.38 8.19 -8.79
N TYR A 54 -1.01 8.58 -9.91
CA TYR A 54 -0.81 7.97 -11.22
C TYR A 54 0.66 8.05 -11.68
N ASP A 55 1.15 6.99 -12.32
CA ASP A 55 2.50 6.93 -12.91
C ASP A 55 3.62 7.30 -11.92
N ASN A 56 3.59 6.64 -10.76
CA ASN A 56 4.64 6.71 -9.75
C ASN A 56 5.39 5.35 -9.70
N LYS A 57 6.29 5.17 -8.73
CA LYS A 57 7.04 3.92 -8.53
C LYS A 57 6.61 3.19 -7.26
N LEU A 58 5.33 3.29 -6.91
CA LEU A 58 4.78 2.65 -5.71
C LEU A 58 4.68 1.14 -5.93
N GLN A 59 5.32 0.39 -5.04
CA GLN A 59 5.20 -1.06 -5.00
C GLN A 59 4.18 -1.51 -3.95
N THR A 60 4.01 -0.76 -2.87
CA THR A 60 3.05 -1.04 -1.82
C THR A 60 2.49 0.27 -1.26
N ILE A 61 1.35 0.18 -0.58
CA ILE A 61 0.74 1.29 0.14
C ILE A 61 0.53 0.81 1.58
N SER A 62 0.96 1.61 2.55
CA SER A 62 0.83 1.28 3.97
C SER A 62 -0.63 1.31 4.40
N LYS A 63 -1.04 0.29 5.16
CA LYS A 63 -2.38 0.24 5.75
C LYS A 63 -2.61 1.48 6.61
N GLY A 64 -3.79 2.07 6.49
CA GLY A 64 -4.17 3.27 7.25
C GLY A 64 -3.85 4.59 6.56
N LEU A 65 -3.12 4.59 5.43
CA LEU A 65 -2.83 5.82 4.68
C LEU A 65 -4.10 6.57 4.25
N PHE A 66 -5.15 5.83 3.90
CA PHE A 66 -6.43 6.40 3.46
C PHE A 66 -7.47 6.53 4.60
N ALA A 67 -7.14 6.10 5.83
CA ALA A 67 -8.08 6.17 6.94
C ALA A 67 -8.57 7.60 7.26
N PRO A 68 -7.74 8.67 7.14
CA PRO A 68 -8.18 10.04 7.36
C PRO A 68 -9.04 10.62 6.22
N LEU A 69 -9.01 10.02 5.03
CA LEU A 69 -9.63 10.56 3.80
C LEU A 69 -11.12 10.22 3.73
N ARG A 70 -11.94 10.86 4.56
CA ARG A 70 -13.38 10.56 4.69
C ARG A 70 -14.21 10.89 3.45
N SER A 71 -13.78 11.87 2.65
CA SER A 71 -14.54 12.36 1.48
C SER A 71 -14.04 11.83 0.14
N ILE A 72 -13.15 10.83 0.14
CA ILE A 72 -12.49 10.37 -1.08
C ILE A 72 -13.48 9.69 -2.04
N LYS A 73 -13.46 10.12 -3.31
CA LYS A 73 -14.31 9.58 -4.39
C LYS A 73 -13.49 8.95 -5.52
N THR A 74 -12.25 9.42 -5.71
CA THR A 74 -11.39 9.01 -6.82
C THR A 74 -9.96 8.83 -6.37
N LEU A 75 -9.35 7.68 -6.70
CA LEU A 75 -7.98 7.30 -6.33
C LEU A 75 -7.18 6.86 -7.57
N HIS A 76 -6.57 7.77 -8.33
CA HIS A 76 -5.80 7.35 -9.50
C HIS A 76 -4.50 6.67 -9.06
N LEU A 77 -4.43 5.34 -9.22
CA LEU A 77 -3.31 4.49 -8.78
C LEU A 77 -2.63 3.76 -9.94
N ALA A 78 -3.17 3.85 -11.15
CA ALA A 78 -2.61 3.17 -12.33
C ALA A 78 -1.17 3.60 -12.66
N GLN A 79 -0.49 2.81 -13.49
CA GLN A 79 0.92 2.98 -13.84
C GLN A 79 1.88 2.92 -12.64
N ASN A 80 1.55 2.15 -11.60
CA ASN A 80 2.45 1.86 -10.48
C ASN A 80 2.83 0.37 -10.45
N PRO A 81 4.09 0.02 -10.14
CA PRO A 81 4.57 -1.35 -10.13
C PRO A 81 4.15 -2.15 -8.88
N PHE A 82 2.85 -2.29 -8.63
CA PHE A 82 2.34 -2.87 -7.38
C PHE A 82 2.74 -4.34 -7.17
N MET A 83 3.23 -4.61 -5.96
CA MET A 83 3.49 -5.92 -5.38
C MET A 83 2.24 -6.39 -4.64
N CYS A 84 1.44 -7.24 -5.29
CA CYS A 84 0.22 -7.83 -4.75
C CYS A 84 0.50 -9.04 -3.83
N ASP A 85 1.24 -8.78 -2.75
CA ASP A 85 1.54 -9.71 -1.67
C ASP A 85 0.62 -9.50 -0.45
N CYS A 86 0.92 -10.14 0.69
CA CYS A 86 0.08 -9.98 1.89
C CYS A 86 0.04 -8.54 2.43
N HIS A 87 1.05 -7.71 2.16
CA HIS A 87 1.09 -6.33 2.63
C HIS A 87 0.13 -5.43 1.85
N LEU A 88 -0.12 -5.72 0.58
CA LEU A 88 -1.09 -4.96 -0.24
C LEU A 88 -2.53 -5.50 -0.14
N LYS A 89 -2.74 -6.62 0.59
CA LYS A 89 -4.06 -7.25 0.76
C LYS A 89 -5.14 -6.27 1.21
N TRP A 90 -4.83 -5.40 2.18
CA TRP A 90 -5.80 -4.47 2.74
C TRP A 90 -6.35 -3.50 1.68
N LEU A 91 -5.55 -3.12 0.68
CA LEU A 91 -5.97 -2.22 -0.38
C LEU A 91 -6.98 -2.91 -1.29
N ALA A 92 -6.76 -4.19 -1.60
CA ALA A 92 -7.71 -4.98 -2.37
C ALA A 92 -9.04 -5.14 -1.63
N ASP A 93 -9.00 -5.43 -0.33
CA ASP A 93 -10.20 -5.52 0.51
C ASP A 93 -10.92 -4.15 0.57
N TYR A 94 -10.18 -3.07 0.80
CA TYR A 94 -10.73 -1.71 0.84
C TYR A 94 -11.42 -1.31 -0.47
N LEU A 95 -10.81 -1.58 -1.62
CA LEU A 95 -11.37 -1.29 -2.94
C LEU A 95 -12.50 -2.23 -3.35
N PHE A 96 -12.61 -3.39 -2.70
CA PHE A 96 -13.74 -4.29 -2.86
C PHE A 96 -14.97 -3.77 -2.12
N ASP A 97 -14.79 -3.30 -0.88
CA ASP A 97 -15.85 -2.73 -0.05
C ASP A 97 -16.24 -1.31 -0.50
N ASN A 98 -15.30 -0.57 -1.09
CA ASN A 98 -15.50 0.80 -1.55
C ASN A 98 -15.19 0.87 -3.06
N PRO A 99 -16.21 0.86 -3.94
CA PRO A 99 -16.03 0.90 -5.40
C PRO A 99 -15.60 2.29 -5.87
N ILE A 100 -14.36 2.64 -5.55
CA ILE A 100 -13.69 3.88 -5.90
C ILE A 100 -13.01 3.70 -7.26
N GLU A 101 -13.12 4.69 -8.14
CA GLU A 101 -12.40 4.66 -9.43
C GLU A 101 -10.89 4.72 -9.16
N THR A 102 -10.16 3.74 -9.72
CA THR A 102 -8.70 3.60 -9.50
C THR A 102 -7.84 3.85 -10.74
N SER A 103 -8.46 4.31 -11.82
CA SER A 103 -7.93 4.31 -13.19
C SER A 103 -7.49 2.92 -13.64
N GLY A 104 -8.06 1.87 -13.05
CA GLY A 104 -7.71 0.47 -13.32
C GLY A 104 -6.34 0.05 -12.83
N ALA A 105 -6.00 0.37 -11.58
CA ALA A 105 -4.77 -0.10 -10.94
C ALA A 105 -4.60 -1.63 -11.01
N ARG A 106 -3.41 -2.08 -11.42
CA ARG A 106 -3.08 -3.49 -11.67
C ARG A 106 -1.88 -3.93 -10.86
N CYS A 107 -1.84 -5.21 -10.54
CA CYS A 107 -0.65 -5.86 -10.00
C CYS A 107 0.43 -5.96 -11.09
N SER A 108 1.67 -5.61 -10.76
CA SER A 108 2.84 -5.96 -11.59
C SER A 108 3.49 -7.26 -11.12
N HIS A 109 3.42 -7.53 -9.81
CA HIS A 109 3.96 -8.72 -9.18
C HIS A 109 3.00 -9.23 -8.09
N PRO A 110 3.14 -10.47 -7.62
CA PRO A 110 3.95 -11.55 -8.22
C PRO A 110 3.40 -11.97 -9.60
N ARG A 111 4.19 -12.68 -10.43
CA ARG A 111 3.80 -13.08 -11.81
C ARG A 111 2.40 -13.70 -11.91
N ARG A 112 2.03 -14.52 -10.93
CA ARG A 112 0.69 -15.15 -10.82
C ARG A 112 -0.50 -14.17 -10.74
N LEU A 113 -0.26 -12.94 -10.32
CA LEU A 113 -1.26 -11.87 -10.24
C LEU A 113 -0.98 -10.74 -11.24
N ALA A 114 0.10 -10.81 -12.02
CA ALA A 114 0.46 -9.75 -12.96
C ALA A 114 -0.70 -9.43 -13.91
N ASN A 115 -0.86 -8.14 -14.20
CA ASN A 115 -1.91 -7.55 -15.03
C ASN A 115 -3.35 -7.70 -14.51
N LYS A 116 -3.58 -8.35 -13.36
CA LYS A 116 -4.91 -8.40 -12.72
C LYS A 116 -5.21 -7.08 -12.02
N ARG A 117 -6.46 -6.61 -12.13
CA ARG A 117 -6.94 -5.41 -11.42
C ARG A 117 -6.97 -5.68 -9.92
N ILE A 118 -6.44 -4.77 -9.12
CA ILE A 118 -6.32 -4.96 -7.66
C ILE A 118 -7.70 -5.17 -7.03
N SER A 119 -8.71 -4.38 -7.44
CA SER A 119 -10.09 -4.47 -6.95
C SER A 119 -10.81 -5.78 -7.32
N GLN A 120 -10.31 -6.54 -8.30
CA GLN A 120 -10.94 -7.79 -8.76
C GLN A 120 -10.27 -9.05 -8.18
N VAL A 121 -9.12 -8.91 -7.53
CA VAL A 121 -8.42 -10.03 -6.91
C VAL A 121 -8.91 -10.20 -5.48
N LYS A 122 -9.48 -11.37 -5.17
CA LYS A 122 -9.90 -11.68 -3.80
C LYS A 122 -8.71 -11.66 -2.83
N GLY A 123 -8.86 -11.04 -1.65
CA GLY A 123 -7.81 -10.89 -0.64
C GLY A 123 -7.05 -12.18 -0.29
N LYS A 124 -7.69 -13.35 -0.33
CA LYS A 124 -7.06 -14.68 -0.10
C LYS A 124 -5.93 -15.06 -1.08
N LYS A 125 -5.87 -14.39 -2.24
CA LYS A 125 -4.81 -14.58 -3.24
C LYS A 125 -3.58 -13.72 -2.95
N PHE A 126 -3.67 -12.73 -2.07
CA PHE A 126 -2.54 -11.92 -1.63
C PHE A 126 -1.78 -12.69 -0.55
N ARG A 127 -0.56 -13.13 -0.87
CA ARG A 127 0.26 -13.99 0.00
C ARG A 127 1.69 -13.52 -0.08
N CYS A 128 2.33 -13.39 1.08
CA CYS A 128 3.78 -13.22 1.16
C CYS A 128 4.46 -14.58 1.01
N ALA A 129 5.68 -14.60 0.46
CA ALA A 129 6.52 -15.78 0.56
C ALA A 129 6.67 -16.07 2.06
N GLY A 130 6.17 -17.24 2.50
CA GLY A 130 6.22 -17.57 3.92
C GLY A 130 7.68 -17.55 4.36
N ARG A 131 7.98 -16.84 5.45
CA ARG A 131 9.02 -17.37 6.34
C ARG A 131 8.57 -18.80 6.63
N HIS A 132 9.43 -19.76 6.33
CA HIS A 132 9.28 -21.12 6.80
C HIS A 132 8.76 -21.02 8.24
N ARG A 133 7.57 -21.56 8.49
CA ARG A 133 7.19 -21.94 9.84
C ARG A 133 8.38 -22.79 10.30
N PRO A 134 9.15 -22.42 11.35
CA PRO A 134 10.11 -23.36 11.89
C PRO A 134 9.27 -24.58 12.20
N THR A 135 9.55 -25.67 11.51
CA THR A 135 8.96 -26.95 11.82
C THR A 135 9.35 -27.19 13.25
N HIS A 136 8.40 -27.00 14.17
CA HIS A 136 8.45 -27.66 15.46
C HIS A 136 8.40 -29.15 15.11
N THR A 137 9.56 -29.72 14.80
CA THR A 137 9.79 -31.15 14.98
C THR A 137 9.69 -31.35 16.48
N HIS A 138 8.49 -31.73 16.93
CA HIS A 138 8.36 -32.57 18.10
C HIS A 138 9.15 -33.83 17.80
N THR A 139 10.44 -33.85 18.16
CA THR A 139 11.14 -35.10 18.35
C THR A 139 10.56 -35.71 19.62
N HIS A 140 9.73 -36.71 19.40
CA HIS A 140 9.27 -37.62 20.43
C HIS A 140 10.45 -38.13 21.25
N THR A 141 10.23 -38.11 22.56
CA THR A 141 10.99 -38.79 23.62
C THR A 141 11.39 -40.21 23.22
N HIS A 142 12.70 -40.50 23.28
CA HIS A 142 13.18 -41.84 23.57
C HIS A 142 13.65 -41.88 25.02
N THR A 143 12.77 -42.35 25.90
CA THR A 143 13.14 -43.02 27.14
C THR A 143 13.82 -44.34 26.81
N HIS A 144 15.08 -44.50 27.21
CA HIS A 144 15.65 -45.81 27.50
C HIS A 144 16.37 -45.74 28.85
N THR A 145 15.65 -46.17 29.88
CA THR A 145 16.20 -46.80 31.07
C THR A 145 16.84 -48.14 30.69
N HIS A 146 18.10 -48.37 31.07
CA HIS A 146 18.55 -49.61 31.72
C HIS A 146 20.04 -49.53 32.14
N THR A 147 20.24 -49.57 33.46
CA THR A 147 21.24 -50.31 34.26
C THR A 147 22.45 -50.96 33.58
N HIS A 148 23.65 -50.67 34.09
CA HIS A 148 24.48 -51.67 34.78
C HIS A 148 25.44 -51.03 35.78
#